data_AF-A0A1I0N116-F1
#
_entry.id   AF-A0A1I0N116-F1
#
_cell.length_a   1.000
_cell.length_b   1.000
_cell.length_c   1.000
_cell.angle_alpha   90.00
_cell.angle_beta   90.00
_cell.angle_gamma   90.00
#
_symmetry.space_group_name_H-M   'P 1'
#
loop_
_entity.id
_entity.type
_entity.pdbx_description
1 polymer ?
#
loop_
_entity_poly.entity_id
_entity_poly.type
_entity_poly.pdbx_seq_one_letter_code
_entity_poly.pdbx_strand_id
1 'polypeptide(L)'
;MEITGLSVRSALIIVSVTLFMCYAAVRMLFPKMFYGVYSAADFFSLRQKDEFTSGIKLLSTENVVFTFLLAGTLSFLTLVLLNGYGQFLGVDTTTLPQTWGTMMLWWLAGILVFSLLFILKFVFIWLFGWLFDFPAFVSRHYHEYQSMSQYFYLLFAVAVSVSLYSQFYFAESLLYVLALILCAFGFYRLINLYIKLYAAGGFSMLFIFSYLCSTELIPLAITIGILLK
;
A
#
# COMPACT_ATOMS: atom_id res chain seq x y z
N MET A 1 -20.91 13.21 5.48
CA MET A 1 -21.29 13.10 6.90
C MET A 1 -20.25 13.82 7.73
N GLU A 2 -20.63 14.47 8.83
CA GLU A 2 -19.66 14.86 9.86
C GLU A 2 -18.94 13.61 10.35
N ILE A 3 -17.61 13.68 10.52
CA ILE A 3 -16.92 12.71 11.37
C ILE A 3 -17.48 12.96 12.78
N THR A 4 -18.46 12.17 13.17
CA THR A 4 -19.29 12.41 14.35
C THR A 4 -18.44 12.24 15.60
N GLY A 5 -17.93 13.36 16.13
CA GLY A 5 -17.15 13.45 17.35
C GLY A 5 -15.85 14.23 17.15
N LEU A 6 -15.76 15.41 17.78
CA LEU A 6 -14.52 16.19 17.88
C LEU A 6 -13.35 15.32 18.41
N SER A 7 -13.67 14.33 19.25
CA SER A 7 -12.74 13.32 19.80
C SER A 7 -12.15 12.40 18.73
N VAL A 8 -12.96 11.88 17.82
CA VAL A 8 -12.56 10.94 16.76
C VAL A 8 -11.59 11.62 15.79
N ARG A 9 -11.95 12.82 15.34
CA ARG A 9 -11.10 13.58 14.43
C ARG A 9 -9.75 13.94 15.06
N SER A 10 -9.76 14.37 16.32
CA SER A 10 -8.52 14.67 17.06
C SER A 10 -7.62 13.44 17.18
N ALA A 11 -8.21 12.26 17.40
CA ALA A 11 -7.46 11.00 17.45
C ALA A 11 -6.84 10.62 16.09
N LEU A 12 -7.59 10.73 14.99
CA LEU A 12 -7.05 10.49 13.65
C LEU A 12 -5.91 11.45 13.29
N ILE A 13 -6.02 12.72 13.71
CA ILE A 13 -4.94 13.70 13.58
C ILE A 13 -3.69 13.23 14.33
N ILE A 14 -3.81 12.82 15.59
CA ILE A 14 -2.68 12.34 16.39
C ILE A 14 -2.01 11.12 15.73
N VAL A 15 -2.80 10.18 15.21
CA VAL A 15 -2.29 9.03 14.46
C VAL A 15 -1.53 9.48 13.21
N SER A 16 -2.06 10.42 12.43
CA SER A 16 -1.38 10.94 11.24
C SER A 16 -0.06 11.64 11.57
N VAL A 17 -0.02 12.44 12.63
CA VAL A 17 1.20 13.11 13.10
C VAL A 17 2.24 12.07 13.54
N THR A 18 1.81 11.05 14.29
CA THR A 18 2.68 9.94 14.73
C THR A 18 3.26 9.19 13.52
N LEU A 19 2.41 8.88 12.54
CA LEU A 19 2.83 8.24 11.29
C LEU A 19 3.90 9.09 10.56
N PHE A 20 3.68 10.40 10.39
CA PHE A 20 4.66 11.27 9.73
C PHE A 20 5.96 11.45 10.55
N MET A 21 5.90 11.40 11.88
CA MET A 21 7.10 11.33 12.70
C MET A 21 7.89 10.04 12.45
N CYS A 22 7.22 8.89 12.30
CA CYS A 22 7.89 7.65 11.91
C CYS A 22 8.55 7.77 10.53
N TYR A 23 7.89 8.41 9.55
CA TYR A 23 8.48 8.70 8.24
C TYR A 23 9.75 9.54 8.35
N ALA A 24 9.72 10.60 9.17
CA ALA A 24 10.88 11.45 9.41
C ALA A 24 12.03 10.68 10.08
N ALA A 25 11.72 9.83 11.07
CA ALA A 25 12.71 8.99 11.73
C ALA A 25 13.34 7.99 10.77
N VAL A 26 12.55 7.30 9.93
CA VAL A 26 13.06 6.36 8.91
C VAL A 26 13.94 7.09 7.88
N ARG A 27 13.58 8.31 7.47
CA ARG A 27 14.41 9.13 6.58
C ARG A 27 15.78 9.44 7.19
N MET A 28 15.85 9.66 8.51
CA MET A 28 17.10 9.92 9.22
C MET A 28 17.94 8.65 9.40
N LEU A 29 17.30 7.52 9.72
CA LEU A 29 17.98 6.25 9.98
C LEU A 29 18.49 5.59 8.69
N PHE A 30 17.72 5.65 7.60
CA PHE A 30 18.00 4.95 6.34
C PHE A 30 17.88 5.87 5.11
N PRO A 31 18.66 6.96 5.02
CA PRO A 31 18.48 7.97 3.98
C PRO A 31 18.63 7.40 2.56
N LYS A 32 19.61 6.53 2.33
CA LYS A 32 19.86 5.93 1.00
C LYS A 32 18.66 5.11 0.50
N MET A 33 18.14 4.23 1.36
CA MET A 33 16.96 3.42 1.03
C MET A 33 15.71 4.29 0.87
N PHE A 34 15.55 5.30 1.72
CA PHE A 34 14.44 6.24 1.61
C PHE A 34 14.42 6.95 0.25
N TYR A 35 15.56 7.45 -0.23
CA TYR A 35 15.64 8.06 -1.56
C TYR A 35 15.35 7.07 -2.70
N GLY A 36 15.76 5.81 -2.57
CA GLY A 36 15.45 4.77 -3.54
C GLY A 36 13.96 4.42 -3.61
N VAL A 37 13.30 4.33 -2.45
CA VAL A 37 11.88 3.96 -2.36
C VAL A 37 10.95 5.11 -2.72
N TYR A 38 11.29 6.35 -2.34
CA TYR A 38 10.44 7.54 -2.49
C TYR A 38 10.86 8.45 -3.66
N SER A 39 11.38 7.87 -4.73
CA SER A 39 11.76 8.61 -5.94
C SER A 39 10.60 8.69 -6.93
N ALA A 40 10.13 9.90 -7.22
CA ALA A 40 9.10 10.13 -8.23
C ALA A 40 9.56 9.71 -9.64
N ALA A 41 10.85 9.84 -9.93
CA ALA A 41 11.43 9.38 -11.19
C ALA A 41 11.32 7.85 -11.32
N ASP A 42 11.51 7.11 -10.23
CA ASP A 42 11.41 5.65 -10.25
C ASP A 42 9.96 5.17 -10.33
N PHE A 43 9.01 5.95 -9.79
CA PHE A 43 7.58 5.67 -9.95
C PHE A 43 7.14 5.65 -11.42
N PHE A 44 7.64 6.58 -12.24
CA PHE A 44 7.33 6.68 -13.67
C PHE A 44 8.36 5.97 -14.57
N SER A 45 9.48 5.52 -14.02
CA SER A 45 10.50 4.83 -14.79
C SER A 45 10.03 3.44 -15.19
N LEU A 46 9.87 3.24 -16.49
CA LEU A 46 9.77 1.91 -17.11
C LEU A 46 11.14 1.25 -17.25
N ARG A 47 12.23 2.01 -17.07
CA ARG A 47 13.58 1.48 -17.20
C ARG A 47 13.94 0.69 -15.95
N GLN A 48 14.52 -0.47 -16.23
CA GLN A 48 15.03 -1.39 -15.24
C GLN A 48 16.33 -0.82 -14.63
N LYS A 49 16.36 -0.59 -13.31
CA LYS A 49 17.62 -0.28 -12.59
C LYS A 49 18.36 -1.59 -12.32
N ASP A 50 19.58 -1.71 -12.84
CA ASP A 50 20.43 -2.91 -12.70
C ASP A 50 21.11 -3.02 -11.33
N GLU A 51 20.95 -2.01 -10.47
CA GLU A 51 21.65 -1.91 -9.18
C GLU A 51 21.19 -2.93 -8.12
N PHE A 52 20.08 -3.64 -8.32
CA PHE A 52 19.54 -4.61 -7.36
C PHE A 52 19.96 -6.06 -7.62
N THR A 53 20.84 -6.30 -8.59
CA THR A 53 21.21 -7.65 -9.07
C THR A 53 22.15 -8.40 -8.10
N SER A 54 22.59 -7.79 -7.00
CA SER A 54 23.47 -8.44 -6.01
C SER A 54 22.91 -8.37 -4.58
N GLY A 55 22.06 -9.35 -4.24
CA GLY A 55 22.02 -9.88 -2.87
C GLY A 55 21.29 -9.08 -1.79
N ILE A 56 20.35 -8.18 -2.12
CA ILE A 56 19.48 -7.64 -1.06
C ILE A 56 18.65 -8.77 -0.48
N LYS A 57 18.97 -9.15 0.75
CA LYS A 57 18.13 -10.05 1.54
C LYS A 57 16.78 -9.36 1.66
N LEU A 58 15.73 -9.94 1.06
CA LEU A 58 14.35 -9.46 1.19
C LEU A 58 13.92 -9.26 2.65
N LEU A 59 14.46 -10.10 3.55
CA LEU A 59 14.30 -10.01 5.00
C LEU A 59 15.35 -9.13 5.69
N SER A 60 15.95 -8.16 4.98
CA SER A 60 16.79 -7.15 5.63
C SER A 60 15.94 -6.36 6.62
N THR A 61 16.57 -5.96 7.72
CA THR A 61 15.92 -5.12 8.75
C THR A 61 15.33 -3.86 8.14
N GLU A 62 15.99 -3.29 7.12
CA GLU A 62 15.54 -2.11 6.37
C GLU A 62 14.21 -2.37 5.66
N ASN A 63 14.11 -3.45 4.86
CA ASN A 63 12.89 -3.79 4.13
C ASN A 63 11.71 -4.09 5.07
N VAL A 64 11.99 -4.71 6.23
CA VAL A 64 11.00 -4.95 7.27
C VAL A 64 10.46 -3.62 7.81
N VAL A 65 11.33 -2.66 8.14
CA VAL A 65 10.92 -1.31 8.60
C VAL A 65 10.05 -0.61 7.56
N PHE A 66 10.45 -0.64 6.29
CA PHE A 66 9.64 -0.06 5.20
C PHE A 66 8.30 -0.79 4.99
N THR A 67 8.26 -2.10 5.22
CA THR A 67 7.00 -2.88 5.18
C THR A 67 6.07 -2.48 6.32
N PHE A 68 6.60 -2.30 7.53
CA PHE A 68 5.84 -1.77 8.66
C PHE A 68 5.33 -0.36 8.43
N LEU A 69 6.14 0.50 7.82
CA LEU A 69 5.75 1.87 7.47
C LEU A 69 4.58 1.86 6.46
N LEU A 70 4.68 1.03 5.42
CA LEU A 70 3.60 0.81 4.46
C LEU A 70 2.33 0.26 5.14
N ALA A 71 2.46 -0.75 6.00
CA ALA A 71 1.34 -1.29 6.77
C ALA A 71 0.69 -0.22 7.68
N GLY A 72 1.49 0.68 8.27
CA GLY A 72 1.03 1.83 9.04
C GLY A 72 0.25 2.84 8.22
N THR A 73 0.70 3.14 7.00
CA THR A 73 -0.08 4.00 6.08
C THR A 73 -1.40 3.37 5.69
N LEU A 74 -1.41 2.09 5.31
CA LEU A 74 -2.64 1.39 4.95
C LEU A 74 -3.60 1.31 6.13
N SER A 75 -3.11 0.97 7.32
CA SER A 75 -3.94 0.94 8.54
C SER A 75 -4.56 2.31 8.83
N PHE A 76 -3.78 3.39 8.72
CA PHE A 76 -4.28 4.74 8.88
C PHE A 76 -5.37 5.07 7.86
N LEU A 77 -5.13 4.79 6.57
CA LEU A 77 -6.09 5.02 5.50
C LEU A 77 -7.38 4.22 5.71
N THR A 78 -7.28 2.94 6.09
CA THR A 78 -8.43 2.10 6.41
C THR A 78 -9.21 2.65 7.60
N LEU A 79 -8.54 3.13 8.65
CA LEU A 79 -9.23 3.74 9.79
C LEU A 79 -9.98 5.01 9.40
N VAL A 80 -9.38 5.86 8.57
CA VAL A 80 -10.06 7.06 8.08
C VAL A 80 -11.28 6.68 7.23
N LEU A 81 -11.14 5.68 6.35
CA LEU A 81 -12.25 5.20 5.52
C LEU A 81 -13.37 4.57 6.36
N LEU A 82 -13.04 3.74 7.35
CA LEU A 82 -14.03 3.11 8.22
C LEU A 82 -14.78 4.13 9.09
N ASN A 83 -14.09 5.15 9.62
CA ASN A 83 -14.73 6.18 10.44
C ASN A 83 -15.48 7.22 9.61
N GLY A 84 -15.02 7.51 8.38
CA GLY A 84 -15.71 8.44 7.48
C GLY A 84 -16.88 7.81 6.73
N TYR A 85 -16.80 6.52 6.42
CA TYR A 85 -17.68 5.85 5.45
C TYR A 85 -18.12 4.43 5.86
N GLY A 86 -17.93 4.03 7.11
CA GLY A 86 -18.30 2.69 7.60
C GLY A 86 -19.75 2.32 7.32
N GLN A 87 -20.68 3.29 7.37
CA GLN A 87 -22.09 3.08 7.03
C GLN A 87 -22.30 2.67 5.56
N PHE A 88 -21.57 3.28 4.62
CA PHE A 88 -21.64 2.92 3.20
C PHE A 88 -21.00 1.57 2.91
N LEU A 89 -19.98 1.18 3.69
CA LEU A 89 -19.30 -0.10 3.58
C LEU A 89 -20.06 -1.25 4.27
N GLY A 90 -21.26 -1.00 4.81
CA GLY A 90 -22.06 -2.00 5.53
C GLY A 90 -21.42 -2.46 6.84
N VAL A 91 -20.47 -1.70 7.38
CA VAL A 91 -19.80 -2.00 8.65
C VAL A 91 -20.62 -1.43 9.80
N ASP A 92 -20.87 -2.25 10.81
CA ASP A 92 -21.58 -1.82 12.01
C ASP A 92 -20.79 -0.74 12.75
N THR A 93 -21.23 0.51 12.59
CA THR A 93 -20.58 1.69 13.17
C THR A 93 -20.56 1.70 14.69
N THR A 94 -21.34 0.85 15.36
CA THR A 94 -21.35 0.74 16.82
C THR A 94 -20.06 0.11 17.37
N THR A 95 -19.36 -0.68 16.55
CA THR A 95 -18.09 -1.31 16.91
C THR A 95 -16.86 -0.42 16.69
N LEU A 96 -17.07 0.76 16.08
CA LEU A 96 -15.96 1.65 15.74
C LEU A 96 -15.39 2.35 17.00
N PRO A 97 -14.06 2.47 17.08
CA PRO A 97 -13.39 3.07 18.22
C PRO A 97 -13.75 4.55 18.37
N GLN A 98 -14.35 4.94 19.50
CA GLN A 98 -14.74 6.33 19.76
C GLN A 98 -13.75 7.11 20.63
N THR A 99 -12.84 6.41 21.31
CA THR A 99 -11.84 7.02 22.20
C THR A 99 -10.46 7.03 21.53
N TRP A 100 -9.63 8.02 21.87
CA TRP A 100 -8.27 8.11 21.33
C TRP A 100 -7.45 6.83 21.57
N GLY A 101 -7.51 6.29 22.78
CA GLY A 101 -6.76 5.08 23.14
C GLY A 101 -7.20 3.86 22.33
N THR A 102 -8.51 3.69 22.09
CA THR A 102 -9.00 2.60 21.25
C THR A 102 -8.61 2.79 19.78
N MET A 103 -8.65 4.02 19.25
CA MET A 103 -8.19 4.29 17.89
C MET A 103 -6.71 3.95 17.69
N MET A 104 -5.86 4.31 18.66
CA MET A 104 -4.43 3.99 18.62
C MET A 104 -4.21 2.47 18.63
N LEU A 105 -4.95 1.72 19.45
CA LEU A 105 -4.88 0.26 19.49
C LEU A 105 -5.35 -0.38 18.18
N TRP A 106 -6.43 0.13 17.58
CA TRP A 106 -6.90 -0.34 16.28
C TRP A 106 -5.91 -0.04 15.16
N TRP A 107 -5.21 1.09 15.23
CA TRP A 107 -4.14 1.42 14.29
C TRP A 107 -2.94 0.47 14.44
N LEU A 108 -2.49 0.22 15.67
CA LEU A 108 -1.42 -0.76 15.93
C LEU A 108 -1.81 -2.19 15.52
N ALA A 109 -3.05 -2.60 15.79
CA ALA A 109 -3.57 -3.88 15.33
C ALA A 109 -3.63 -3.96 13.80
N GLY A 110 -4.06 -2.89 13.14
CA GLY A 110 -4.06 -2.80 11.69
C GLY A 110 -2.65 -2.89 11.09
N ILE A 111 -1.64 -2.27 11.69
CA ILE A 111 -0.23 -2.44 11.30
C ILE A 111 0.14 -3.93 11.29
N LEU A 112 -0.19 -4.66 12.36
CA LEU A 112 0.12 -6.08 12.47
C LEU A 112 -0.61 -6.88 11.39
N VAL A 113 -1.92 -6.68 11.22
CA VAL A 113 -2.73 -7.38 10.21
C VAL A 113 -2.19 -7.12 8.80
N PHE A 114 -1.97 -5.86 8.41
CA PHE A 114 -1.45 -5.53 7.09
C PHE A 114 -0.02 -6.04 6.88
N SER A 115 0.84 -6.00 7.90
CA SER A 115 2.18 -6.59 7.81
C SER A 115 2.13 -8.09 7.52
N LEU A 116 1.20 -8.82 8.17
CA LEU A 116 1.00 -10.24 7.94
C LEU A 116 0.46 -10.51 6.52
N LEU A 117 -0.45 -9.67 6.02
CA LEU A 117 -0.93 -9.75 4.64
C LEU A 117 0.19 -9.51 3.61
N PHE A 118 1.15 -8.61 3.89
CA PHE A 118 2.32 -8.43 3.03
C PHE A 118 3.24 -9.65 3.04
N ILE A 119 3.48 -10.26 4.20
CA ILE A 119 4.25 -11.50 4.30
C ILE A 119 3.55 -12.62 3.52
N LEU A 120 2.23 -12.76 3.68
CA LEU A 120 1.45 -13.74 2.93
C LEU A 120 1.56 -13.50 1.43
N LYS A 121 1.44 -12.24 0.98
CA LYS A 121 1.63 -11.87 -0.43
C LYS A 121 3.02 -12.23 -0.94
N PHE A 122 4.06 -12.00 -0.14
CA PHE A 122 5.41 -12.41 -0.49
C PHE A 122 5.51 -13.93 -0.68
N VAL A 123 4.92 -14.73 0.23
CA VAL A 123 4.87 -16.19 0.10
C VAL A 123 4.16 -16.63 -1.18
N PHE A 124 3.06 -15.97 -1.56
CA PHE A 124 2.38 -16.24 -2.83
C PHE A 124 3.27 -15.95 -4.05
N ILE A 125 3.94 -14.80 -4.09
CA ILE A 125 4.84 -14.43 -5.19
C ILE A 125 6.01 -15.43 -5.26
N TRP A 126 6.53 -15.87 -4.12
CA TRP A 126 7.58 -16.89 -4.03
C TRP A 126 7.11 -18.25 -4.54
N LEU A 127 5.92 -18.70 -4.14
CA LEU A 127 5.33 -19.98 -4.58
C LEU A 127 5.13 -20.00 -6.10
N PHE A 128 4.53 -18.94 -6.66
CA PHE A 128 4.35 -18.85 -8.11
C PHE A 128 5.68 -18.66 -8.84
N GLY A 129 6.61 -17.90 -8.27
CA GLY A 129 7.95 -17.76 -8.84
C GLY A 129 8.68 -19.10 -8.92
N TRP A 130 8.50 -19.98 -7.93
CA TRP A 130 9.03 -21.34 -7.98
C TRP A 130 8.28 -22.22 -9.00
N LEU A 131 6.94 -22.17 -9.04
CA LEU A 131 6.12 -22.95 -9.97
C LEU A 131 6.46 -22.70 -11.44
N PHE A 132 6.81 -21.46 -11.76
CA PHE A 132 7.11 -21.04 -13.12
C PHE A 132 8.62 -20.96 -13.42
N ASP A 133 9.49 -21.38 -12.50
CA ASP A 133 10.97 -21.35 -12.62
C ASP A 133 11.59 -19.94 -12.80
N PHE A 134 11.07 -18.97 -12.03
CA PHE A 134 11.50 -17.56 -12.00
C PHE A 134 12.05 -17.09 -10.62
N PRO A 135 12.91 -17.85 -9.92
CA PRO A 135 13.32 -17.48 -8.55
C PRO A 135 14.06 -16.14 -8.46
N ALA A 136 14.82 -15.78 -9.50
CA ALA A 136 15.56 -14.50 -9.56
C ALA A 136 14.63 -13.27 -9.65
N PHE A 137 13.40 -13.44 -10.15
CA PHE A 137 12.46 -12.35 -10.36
C PHE A 137 11.54 -12.11 -9.17
N VAL A 138 11.40 -13.07 -8.27
CA VAL A 138 10.54 -12.97 -7.08
C VAL A 138 10.90 -11.76 -6.22
N SER A 139 12.19 -11.60 -5.92
CA SER A 139 12.68 -10.49 -5.09
C SER A 139 12.47 -9.14 -5.77
N ARG A 140 12.71 -9.09 -7.07
CA ARG A 140 12.51 -7.91 -7.90
C ARG A 140 11.05 -7.50 -7.96
N HIS A 141 10.16 -8.44 -8.24
CA HIS A 141 8.71 -8.21 -8.29
C HIS A 141 8.23 -7.64 -6.96
N TYR A 142 8.60 -8.27 -5.85
CA TYR A 142 8.17 -7.82 -4.52
C TYR A 142 8.70 -6.42 -4.18
N HIS A 143 9.96 -6.12 -4.48
CA HIS A 143 10.54 -4.80 -4.23
C HIS A 143 9.84 -3.70 -5.06
N GLU A 144 9.61 -3.94 -6.34
CA GLU A 144 8.90 -3.02 -7.23
C GLU A 144 7.46 -2.79 -6.76
N TYR A 145 6.77 -3.86 -6.39
CA TYR A 145 5.44 -3.81 -5.80
C TYR A 145 5.41 -2.94 -4.53
N GLN A 146 6.36 -3.17 -3.62
CA GLN A 146 6.45 -2.47 -2.35
C GLN A 146 6.81 -0.99 -2.54
N SER A 147 7.73 -0.67 -3.44
CA SER A 147 8.18 0.70 -3.72
C SER A 147 7.06 1.55 -4.32
N MET A 148 6.39 1.04 -5.37
CA MET A 148 5.27 1.76 -6.00
C MET A 148 4.11 1.97 -5.02
N SER A 149 3.81 0.95 -4.20
CA SER A 149 2.75 1.03 -3.20
C SER A 149 3.09 2.06 -2.12
N GLN A 150 4.34 2.10 -1.61
CA GLN A 150 4.76 3.10 -0.62
C GLN A 150 4.61 4.53 -1.12
N TYR A 151 5.08 4.81 -2.33
CA TYR A 151 4.97 6.15 -2.89
C TYR A 151 3.51 6.58 -3.05
N PHE A 152 2.69 5.71 -3.66
CA PHE A 152 1.28 6.00 -3.89
C PHE A 152 0.49 6.18 -2.58
N TYR A 153 0.61 5.25 -1.62
CA TYR A 153 -0.12 5.34 -0.36
C TYR A 153 0.38 6.46 0.55
N LEU A 154 1.65 6.87 0.45
CA LEU A 154 2.13 8.07 1.12
C LEU A 154 1.46 9.33 0.57
N LEU A 155 1.44 9.52 -0.76
CA LEU A 155 0.74 10.65 -1.37
C LEU A 155 -0.73 10.67 -0.97
N PHE A 156 -1.35 9.48 -0.95
CA PHE A 156 -2.72 9.34 -0.55
C PHE A 156 -2.95 9.68 0.93
N ALA A 157 -2.09 9.20 1.83
CA ALA A 157 -2.13 9.53 3.25
C ALA A 157 -1.92 11.03 3.50
N VAL A 158 -1.05 11.70 2.75
CA VAL A 158 -0.87 13.16 2.81
C VAL A 158 -2.15 13.88 2.39
N ALA A 159 -2.75 13.51 1.24
CA ALA A 159 -3.99 14.13 0.76
C ALA A 159 -5.15 13.95 1.76
N VAL A 160 -5.28 12.75 2.34
CA VAL A 160 -6.28 12.43 3.38
C VAL A 160 -5.99 13.21 4.67
N SER A 161 -4.74 13.37 5.06
CA SER A 161 -4.37 14.15 6.25
C SER A 161 -4.68 15.64 6.07
N VAL A 162 -4.36 16.21 4.91
CA VAL A 162 -4.66 17.63 4.60
C VAL A 162 -6.17 17.90 4.61
N SER A 163 -6.97 16.98 4.09
CA SER A 163 -8.43 17.08 4.14
C SER A 163 -8.97 16.93 5.57
N LEU A 164 -8.39 16.06 6.39
CA LEU A 164 -8.69 15.98 7.83
C LEU A 164 -8.35 17.29 8.58
N TYR A 165 -7.28 17.99 8.21
CA TYR A 165 -6.91 19.27 8.84
C TYR A 165 -7.82 20.42 8.41
N SER A 166 -8.16 20.50 7.14
CA SER A 166 -8.99 21.59 6.56
C SER A 166 -10.47 21.51 6.93
N GLN A 167 -10.90 20.50 7.69
CA GLN A 167 -12.32 20.21 7.99
C GLN A 167 -13.15 20.00 6.71
N PHE A 168 -12.51 19.56 5.62
CA PHE A 168 -13.19 19.44 4.35
C PHE A 168 -14.25 18.33 4.42
N TYR A 169 -15.48 18.68 4.07
CA TYR A 169 -16.58 17.72 4.01
C TYR A 169 -16.42 16.88 2.76
N PHE A 170 -16.16 15.58 2.93
CA PHE A 170 -16.10 14.69 1.79
C PHE A 170 -17.50 14.34 1.30
N ALA A 171 -17.79 14.71 0.06
CA ALA A 171 -18.98 14.24 -0.65
C ALA A 171 -18.89 12.73 -0.92
N GLU A 172 -20.03 12.06 -1.04
CA GLU A 172 -20.11 10.65 -1.41
C GLU A 172 -19.47 10.37 -2.78
N SER A 173 -19.58 11.32 -3.71
CA SER A 173 -18.92 11.25 -5.01
C SER A 173 -17.40 11.11 -4.91
N LEU A 174 -16.80 11.61 -3.83
CA LEU A 174 -15.37 11.51 -3.60
C LEU A 174 -14.94 10.07 -3.32
N LEU A 175 -15.76 9.25 -2.64
CA LEU A 175 -15.46 7.82 -2.48
C LEU A 175 -15.35 7.11 -3.82
N TYR A 176 -16.27 7.40 -4.73
CA TYR A 176 -16.25 6.80 -6.05
C TYR A 176 -14.99 7.20 -6.83
N VAL A 177 -14.60 8.47 -6.75
CA VAL A 177 -13.35 8.98 -7.32
C VAL A 177 -12.13 8.28 -6.69
N LEU A 178 -12.12 8.11 -5.37
CA LEU A 178 -11.05 7.40 -4.66
C LEU A 178 -10.94 5.94 -5.08
N ALA A 179 -12.06 5.24 -5.17
CA ALA A 179 -12.12 3.86 -5.65
C ALA A 179 -11.60 3.76 -7.09
N LEU A 180 -11.97 4.70 -7.96
CA LEU A 180 -11.50 4.76 -9.34
C LEU A 180 -9.98 5.02 -9.40
N ILE A 181 -9.44 5.93 -8.58
CA ILE A 181 -7.99 6.19 -8.49
C ILE A 181 -7.25 4.94 -8.02
N LEU A 182 -7.77 4.21 -7.03
CA LEU A 182 -7.18 2.95 -6.55
C LEU A 182 -7.19 1.87 -7.62
N CYS A 183 -8.29 1.75 -8.39
CA CYS A 183 -8.37 0.84 -9.53
C CYS A 183 -7.35 1.21 -10.61
N ALA A 184 -7.31 2.48 -11.00
CA ALA A 184 -6.35 3.00 -11.99
C ALA A 184 -4.91 2.76 -11.56
N PHE A 185 -4.59 2.96 -10.28
CA PHE A 185 -3.27 2.66 -9.71
C PHE A 185 -2.94 1.16 -9.79
N GLY A 186 -3.92 0.28 -9.49
CA GLY A 186 -3.75 -1.16 -9.61
C GLY A 186 -3.41 -1.60 -11.04
N PHE A 187 -4.13 -1.07 -12.04
CA PHE A 187 -3.83 -1.32 -13.46
C PHE A 187 -2.48 -0.73 -13.87
N TYR A 188 -2.16 0.48 -13.44
CA TYR A 188 -0.87 1.12 -13.70
C TYR A 188 0.29 0.25 -13.19
N ARG A 189 0.19 -0.23 -11.95
CA ARG A 189 1.20 -1.12 -11.34
C ARG A 189 1.34 -2.43 -12.12
N LEU A 190 0.23 -3.03 -12.54
CA LEU A 190 0.23 -4.25 -13.33
C LEU A 190 0.98 -4.06 -14.67
N ILE A 191 0.68 -2.97 -15.38
CA ILE A 191 1.33 -2.64 -16.65
C ILE A 191 2.83 -2.39 -16.43
N ASN A 192 3.20 -1.65 -15.38
CA ASN A 192 4.60 -1.35 -15.09
C ASN A 192 5.38 -2.64 -14.75
N LEU A 193 4.83 -3.52 -13.92
CA LEU A 193 5.41 -4.83 -13.62
C LEU A 193 5.56 -5.69 -14.89
N TYR A 194 4.54 -5.70 -15.76
CA TYR A 194 4.60 -6.43 -17.02
C TYR A 194 5.75 -5.96 -17.91
N ILE A 195 5.88 -4.64 -18.10
CA ILE A 195 6.96 -4.04 -18.91
C ILE A 195 8.33 -4.37 -18.31
N LYS A 196 8.49 -4.25 -16.99
CA LYS A 196 9.77 -4.54 -16.31
C LYS A 196 10.15 -6.02 -16.35
N LEU A 197 9.17 -6.93 -16.25
CA LEU A 197 9.42 -8.37 -16.38
C LEU A 197 9.74 -8.75 -17.83
N TYR A 198 9.03 -8.16 -18.79
CA TYR A 198 9.30 -8.38 -20.21
C TYR A 198 10.70 -7.90 -20.62
N ALA A 199 11.09 -6.69 -20.19
CA ALA A 199 12.39 -6.11 -20.47
C ALA A 199 13.56 -6.92 -19.91
N ALA A 200 13.33 -7.70 -18.84
CA ALA A 200 14.36 -8.53 -18.23
C ALA A 200 14.76 -9.75 -19.08
N GLY A 201 13.95 -10.09 -20.10
CA GLY A 201 14.21 -11.18 -21.03
C GLY A 201 14.09 -12.58 -20.41
N GLY A 202 14.28 -13.60 -21.25
CA GLY A 202 14.40 -15.00 -20.83
C GLY A 202 13.15 -15.86 -20.99
N PHE A 203 11.96 -15.28 -21.22
CA PHE A 203 10.70 -16.05 -21.21
C PHE A 203 9.68 -15.56 -22.24
N SER A 204 8.77 -16.45 -22.64
CA SER A 204 7.66 -16.11 -23.54
C SER A 204 6.65 -15.20 -22.87
N MET A 205 6.06 -14.28 -23.66
CA MET A 205 5.00 -13.36 -23.25
C MET A 205 3.84 -14.03 -22.50
N LEU A 206 3.49 -15.25 -22.91
CA LEU A 206 2.39 -16.03 -22.35
C LEU A 206 2.64 -16.45 -20.89
N PHE A 207 3.89 -16.77 -20.55
CA PHE A 207 4.26 -17.15 -19.18
C PHE A 207 4.25 -15.95 -18.25
N ILE A 208 4.79 -14.82 -18.71
CA ILE A 208 4.78 -13.56 -17.95
C ILE A 208 3.32 -13.14 -17.68
N PHE A 209 2.46 -13.17 -18.70
CA PHE A 209 1.05 -12.84 -18.54
C PHE A 209 0.34 -13.76 -17.53
N SER A 210 0.54 -15.09 -17.62
CA SER A 210 -0.06 -16.05 -16.69
C SER A 210 0.41 -15.81 -15.25
N TYR A 211 1.70 -15.55 -15.05
CA TYR A 211 2.29 -15.24 -13.75
C TYR A 211 1.70 -13.96 -13.12
N LEU A 212 1.62 -12.86 -13.88
CA LEU A 212 1.00 -11.61 -13.40
C LEU A 212 -0.49 -11.79 -13.13
N CYS A 213 -1.17 -12.62 -13.94
CA CYS A 213 -2.59 -12.89 -13.73
C CYS A 213 -2.83 -13.54 -12.36
N SER A 214 -2.03 -14.56 -12.02
CA SER A 214 -2.14 -15.26 -10.74
C SER A 214 -1.76 -14.41 -9.53
N THR A 215 -0.73 -13.56 -9.67
CA THR A 215 -0.16 -12.81 -8.54
C THR A 215 -0.78 -11.44 -8.29
N GLU A 216 -1.25 -10.74 -9.34
CA GLU A 216 -1.76 -9.37 -9.25
C GLU A 216 -3.18 -9.20 -9.81
N LEU A 217 -3.50 -9.80 -10.97
CA LEU A 217 -4.80 -9.58 -11.62
C LEU A 217 -5.97 -10.20 -10.85
N ILE A 218 -5.81 -11.44 -10.35
CA ILE A 218 -6.86 -12.11 -9.57
C ILE A 218 -7.18 -11.34 -8.27
N PRO A 219 -6.19 -10.99 -7.41
CA PRO A 219 -6.46 -10.17 -6.23
C PRO A 219 -7.08 -8.81 -6.54
N LEU A 220 -6.66 -8.18 -7.64
CA LEU A 220 -7.23 -6.91 -8.10
C LEU A 220 -8.69 -7.08 -8.55
N ALA A 221 -9.02 -8.13 -9.31
CA ALA A 221 -10.38 -8.43 -9.74
C ALA A 221 -11.31 -8.70 -8.56
N ILE A 222 -10.84 -9.44 -7.55
CA ILE A 222 -11.58 -9.67 -6.30
C ILE A 222 -11.84 -8.34 -5.58
N THR A 223 -10.83 -7.48 -5.49
CA THR A 223 -10.94 -6.17 -4.82
C THR A 223 -11.94 -5.27 -5.53
N ILE A 224 -11.91 -5.21 -6.86
CA ILE A 224 -12.89 -4.45 -7.67
C ILE A 224 -14.30 -5.01 -7.50
N GLY A 225 -14.46 -6.33 -7.51
CA GLY A 225 -15.76 -6.98 -7.33
C GLY A 225 -16.38 -6.74 -5.95
N ILE A 226 -15.56 -6.48 -4.92
CA ILE A 226 -16.03 -6.08 -3.59
C ILE A 226 -16.33 -4.58 -3.54
N LEU A 227 -15.50 -3.73 -4.17
CA LEU A 227 -15.67 -2.28 -4.17
C LEU A 227 -16.86 -1.78 -5.01
N LEU A 228 -17.27 -2.52 -6.04
CA LEU A 228 -18.38 -2.16 -6.94
C LEU A 228 -19.73 -2.75 -6.52
N LYS A 229 -19.79 -3.51 -5.43
CA LYS A 229 -21.05 -3.98 -4.83
C LYS A 229 -21.60 -2.93 -3.88
#